data_AF-A0A5B1M915-F1
#
_entry.id   AF-A0A5B1M915-F1
#
_cell.length_a   1.000
_cell.length_b   1.000
_cell.length_c   1.000
_cell.angle_alpha   90.00
_cell.angle_beta   90.00
_cell.angle_gamma   90.00
#
_symmetry.space_group_name_H-M   'P 1'
#
loop_
_entity.id
_entity.type
_entity.pdbx_description
1 polymer ?
#
loop_
_entity_poly.entity_id
_entity_poly.type
_entity_poly.pdbx_seq_one_letter_code
_entity_poly.pdbx_strand_id
1 'polypeptide(L)'
;MDEQYDAVERWDDELGDLLAGRGGRAVLPTEQWLASAARPTVPGTVVARVDHAVGVVSRRDDRPSRWLTVVAIGLAAAFVFQGVGNLVAGEWVADNLGEPYAPHPFREGGLAMIAIGVCAAAGAVSRRWSTASVLTCTPLAIGLGLHGFTEVGVFAAGVALHLTEGTLGILLAVCWWLDRRDRAAARREVRT
;
A
#
# COMPACT_ATOMS: atom_id res chain seq x y z
N MET A 1 36.11 28.47 -49.06
CA MET A 1 34.86 27.78 -49.44
C MET A 1 34.58 26.66 -48.45
N ASP A 2 35.62 25.95 -48.00
CA ASP A 2 35.55 24.87 -46.99
C ASP A 2 35.02 25.32 -45.61
N GLU A 3 35.44 26.49 -45.08
CA GLU A 3 34.95 26.98 -43.77
C GLU A 3 33.43 27.22 -43.70
N GLN A 4 32.79 27.54 -44.83
CA GLN A 4 31.34 27.74 -44.88
C GLN A 4 30.58 26.41 -44.89
N TYR A 5 31.15 25.37 -45.50
CA TYR A 5 30.59 24.02 -45.46
C TYR A 5 30.73 23.42 -44.07
N ASP A 6 31.90 23.56 -43.45
CA ASP A 6 32.17 23.09 -42.07
C ASP A 6 31.29 23.78 -41.02
N ALA A 7 30.78 24.98 -41.30
CA ALA A 7 29.85 25.68 -40.42
C ALA A 7 28.42 25.19 -40.57
N VAL A 8 28.01 24.83 -41.79
CA VAL A 8 26.66 24.31 -42.08
C VAL A 8 26.51 22.89 -41.55
N GLU A 9 27.50 22.02 -41.76
CA GLU A 9 27.50 20.65 -41.24
C GLU A 9 27.40 20.62 -39.71
N ARG A 10 28.13 21.52 -39.04
CA ARG A 10 28.10 21.66 -37.58
C ARG A 10 26.73 22.12 -37.06
N TRP A 11 26.06 23.00 -37.81
CA TRP A 11 24.71 23.45 -37.49
C TRP A 11 23.67 22.35 -37.68
N ASP A 12 23.79 21.55 -38.73
CA ASP A 12 22.91 20.39 -38.96
C ASP A 12 23.07 19.33 -37.87
N ASP A 13 24.30 19.07 -37.43
CA ASP A 13 24.59 18.16 -36.32
C ASP A 13 24.02 18.68 -34.99
N GLU A 14 24.20 19.96 -34.66
CA GLU A 14 23.61 20.57 -33.47
C GLU A 14 22.08 20.54 -33.51
N LEU A 15 21.47 20.84 -34.66
CA LEU A 15 20.02 20.78 -34.86
C LEU A 15 19.50 19.34 -34.71
N GLY A 16 20.23 18.37 -35.28
CA GLY A 16 19.94 16.94 -35.17
C GLY A 16 19.97 16.45 -33.72
N ASP A 17 20.96 16.87 -32.94
CA ASP A 17 21.06 16.53 -31.52
C ASP A 17 19.99 17.23 -30.66
N LEU A 18 19.66 18.47 -30.99
CA LEU A 18 18.61 19.22 -30.32
C LEU A 18 17.24 18.57 -30.58
N LEU A 19 16.93 18.19 -31.83
CA LEU A 19 15.74 17.44 -32.23
C LEU A 19 15.73 16.00 -31.68
N ALA A 20 16.88 15.38 -31.46
CA ALA A 20 17.00 14.08 -30.78
C ALA A 20 16.85 14.18 -29.25
N GLY A 21 16.87 15.40 -28.68
CA GLY A 21 16.77 15.62 -27.23
C GLY A 21 18.08 15.39 -26.49
N ARG A 22 19.20 15.39 -27.22
CA ARG A 22 20.57 15.32 -26.72
C ARG A 22 21.23 16.69 -26.55
N GLY A 23 20.52 17.77 -26.92
CA GLY A 23 20.99 19.14 -26.76
C GLY A 23 21.47 19.45 -25.33
N GLY A 24 22.65 20.07 -25.22
CA GLY A 24 23.31 20.39 -23.95
C GLY A 24 22.59 21.46 -23.13
N ARG A 25 23.07 21.70 -21.90
CA ARG A 25 22.51 22.67 -20.94
C ARG A 25 22.51 24.14 -21.41
N ALA A 26 23.18 24.45 -22.52
CA ALA A 26 23.27 25.80 -23.09
C ALA A 26 22.10 26.17 -24.02
N VAL A 27 21.23 25.22 -24.38
CA VAL A 27 20.10 25.45 -25.28
C VAL A 27 19.05 26.35 -24.60
N LEU A 28 18.58 27.38 -25.30
CA LEU A 28 17.59 28.29 -24.77
C LEU A 28 16.24 27.57 -24.56
N PRO A 29 15.48 27.89 -23.50
CA PRO A 29 14.19 27.25 -23.22
C PRO A 29 13.20 27.30 -24.39
N THR A 30 13.25 28.39 -25.17
CA THR A 30 12.39 28.61 -26.34
C THR A 30 12.75 27.69 -27.51
N GLU A 31 14.04 27.43 -27.73
CA GLU A 31 14.53 26.51 -28.77
C GLU A 31 14.21 25.07 -28.42
N GLN A 32 14.35 24.71 -27.13
CA GLN A 32 13.88 23.42 -26.62
C GLN A 32 12.37 23.25 -26.80
N TRP A 33 11.58 24.28 -26.55
CA TRP A 33 10.14 24.25 -26.75
C TRP A 33 9.76 24.08 -28.23
N LEU A 34 10.36 24.85 -29.15
CA LEU A 34 10.13 24.73 -30.59
C LEU A 34 10.56 23.37 -31.13
N ALA A 35 11.73 22.88 -30.74
CA ALA A 35 12.22 21.56 -31.12
C ALA A 35 11.41 20.40 -30.50
N SER A 36 10.74 20.64 -29.37
CA SER A 36 9.79 19.67 -28.81
C SER A 36 8.46 19.66 -29.56
N ALA A 37 7.98 20.83 -30.02
CA ALA A 37 6.76 20.98 -30.80
C ALA A 37 6.90 20.43 -32.23
N ALA A 38 8.10 20.49 -32.81
CA ALA A 38 8.41 19.97 -34.15
C ALA A 38 8.66 18.44 -34.18
N ARG A 39 8.70 17.75 -33.04
CA ARG A 39 8.97 16.30 -32.99
C ARG A 39 7.72 15.47 -33.27
N PRO A 40 7.73 14.58 -34.26
CA PRO A 40 6.63 13.64 -34.50
C PRO A 40 6.59 12.49 -33.47
N THR A 41 7.71 12.20 -32.80
CA THR A 41 7.81 11.14 -31.79
C THR A 41 8.64 11.59 -30.59
N VAL A 42 8.13 11.35 -29.38
CA VAL A 42 8.83 11.67 -28.12
C VAL A 42 10.02 10.73 -27.93
N PRO A 43 11.23 11.22 -27.62
CA PRO A 43 12.39 10.36 -27.35
C PRO A 43 12.12 9.40 -26.18
N GLY A 44 12.53 8.13 -26.29
CA GLY A 44 12.32 7.12 -25.25
C GLY A 44 12.94 7.46 -23.89
N THR A 45 14.00 8.27 -23.87
CA THR A 45 14.62 8.79 -22.63
C THR A 45 13.73 9.79 -21.89
N VAL A 46 12.94 10.58 -22.62
CA VAL A 46 11.95 11.51 -22.04
C VAL A 46 10.76 10.70 -21.51
N VAL A 47 10.27 9.72 -22.28
CA VAL A 47 9.22 8.80 -21.83
C VAL A 47 9.64 8.08 -20.54
N ALA A 48 10.82 7.47 -20.50
CA ALA A 48 11.33 6.79 -19.32
C ALA A 48 11.49 7.73 -18.10
N ARG A 49 11.88 8.99 -18.33
CA ARG A 49 12.00 10.00 -17.26
C ARG A 49 10.63 10.42 -16.72
N VAL A 50 9.65 10.60 -17.61
CA VAL A 50 8.26 10.88 -17.24
C VAL A 50 7.66 9.69 -16.51
N ASP A 51 7.82 8.47 -17.00
CA ASP A 51 7.33 7.24 -16.35
C ASP A 51 7.96 7.06 -14.97
N HIS A 52 9.26 7.35 -14.82
CA HIS A 52 9.92 7.34 -13.52
C HIS A 52 9.35 8.41 -12.59
N ALA A 53 9.16 9.65 -13.07
CA ALA A 53 8.59 10.73 -12.27
C ALA A 53 7.13 10.45 -11.85
N VAL A 54 6.29 10.00 -12.79
CA VAL A 54 4.91 9.57 -12.56
C VAL A 54 4.89 8.37 -11.61
N GLY A 55 5.76 7.38 -11.80
CA GLY A 55 5.88 6.22 -10.92
C GLY A 55 6.28 6.58 -9.49
N VAL A 56 7.19 7.54 -9.29
CA VAL A 56 7.57 8.05 -7.97
C VAL A 56 6.41 8.79 -7.30
N VAL A 57 5.69 9.64 -8.04
CA VAL A 57 4.51 10.37 -7.54
C VAL A 57 3.39 9.39 -7.18
N SER A 58 3.04 8.47 -8.08
CA SER A 58 2.02 7.44 -7.82
C SER A 58 2.39 6.54 -6.64
N ARG A 59 3.66 6.15 -6.47
CA ARG A 59 4.11 5.38 -5.30
C ARG A 59 3.98 6.16 -4.01
N ARG A 60 4.29 7.46 -4.03
CA ARG A 60 4.14 8.33 -2.84
C ARG A 60 2.66 8.51 -2.48
N ASP A 61 1.81 8.62 -3.48
CA ASP A 61 0.36 8.72 -3.32
C ASP A 61 -0.30 7.41 -2.88
N ASP A 62 0.29 6.25 -3.17
CA ASP A 62 -0.23 4.94 -2.76
C ASP A 62 0.26 4.50 -1.37
N ARG A 63 1.05 5.33 -0.66
CA ARG A 63 1.47 5.01 0.72
C ARG A 63 0.31 5.23 1.69
N PRO A 64 -0.04 4.25 2.55
CA PRO A 64 -1.00 4.47 3.64
C PRO A 64 -0.45 5.44 4.68
N SER A 65 -1.34 6.03 5.49
CA SER A 65 -0.90 6.86 6.63
C SER A 65 -0.20 6.02 7.68
N ARG A 66 0.68 6.63 8.49
CA ARG A 66 1.44 5.93 9.54
C ARG A 66 0.51 5.19 10.51
N TRP A 67 -0.59 5.81 10.91
CA TRP A 67 -1.56 5.19 11.81
C TRP A 67 -2.27 4.00 11.17
N LEU A 68 -2.71 4.13 9.93
CA LEU A 68 -3.30 3.01 9.18
C LEU A 68 -2.31 1.85 9.06
N THR A 69 -1.04 2.13 8.75
CA THR A 69 0.02 1.11 8.70
C THR A 69 0.22 0.43 10.05
N VAL A 70 0.37 1.18 11.13
CA VAL A 70 0.63 0.63 12.47
C VAL A 70 -0.54 -0.25 12.92
N VAL A 71 -1.77 0.22 12.76
CA VAL A 71 -2.97 -0.55 13.13
C VAL A 71 -3.12 -1.81 12.27
N ALA A 72 -2.90 -1.70 10.96
CA ALA A 72 -2.96 -2.84 10.06
C ALA A 72 -1.90 -3.90 10.36
N ILE A 73 -0.67 -3.48 10.70
CA ILE A 73 0.40 -4.40 11.14
C ILE A 73 0.04 -5.03 12.49
N GLY A 74 -0.48 -4.24 13.44
CA GLY A 74 -0.93 -4.76 14.73
C GLY A 74 -2.00 -5.83 14.58
N LEU A 75 -3.00 -5.58 13.74
CA LEU A 75 -4.07 -6.54 13.46
C LEU A 75 -3.55 -7.78 12.73
N ALA A 76 -2.65 -7.59 11.75
CA ALA A 76 -1.99 -8.70 11.07
C ALA A 76 -1.23 -9.60 12.07
N ALA A 77 -0.49 -8.99 12.99
CA ALA A 77 0.25 -9.71 14.01
C ALA A 77 -0.69 -10.46 14.96
N ALA A 78 -1.80 -9.86 15.39
CA ALA A 78 -2.80 -10.52 16.23
C ALA A 78 -3.41 -11.75 15.54
N PHE A 79 -3.85 -11.62 14.29
CA PHE A 79 -4.41 -12.72 13.52
C PHE A 79 -3.40 -13.83 13.22
N VAL A 80 -2.15 -13.48 12.90
CA VAL A 80 -1.09 -14.48 12.71
C VAL A 80 -0.77 -15.16 14.03
N PHE A 81 -0.72 -14.43 15.14
CA PHE A 81 -0.49 -14.99 16.46
C PHE A 81 -1.60 -15.97 16.84
N GLN A 82 -2.87 -15.59 16.67
CA GLN A 82 -4.01 -16.49 16.87
C GLN A 82 -3.91 -17.71 15.96
N GLY A 83 -3.62 -17.49 14.67
CA GLY A 83 -3.55 -18.56 13.69
C GLY A 83 -2.46 -19.57 14.01
N VAL A 84 -1.26 -19.12 14.35
CA VAL A 84 -0.17 -19.97 14.83
C VAL A 84 -0.54 -20.66 16.13
N GLY A 85 -1.15 -19.93 17.08
CA GLY A 85 -1.65 -20.49 18.34
C GLY A 85 -2.61 -21.65 18.14
N ASN A 86 -3.57 -21.52 17.22
CA ASN A 86 -4.47 -22.62 16.87
C ASN A 86 -3.75 -23.83 16.29
N LEU A 87 -2.69 -23.61 15.50
CA LEU A 87 -1.91 -24.70 14.89
C LEU A 87 -1.02 -25.46 15.88
N VAL A 88 -0.44 -24.76 16.87
CA VAL A 88 0.60 -25.34 17.75
C VAL A 88 0.11 -25.62 19.17
N ALA A 89 -0.92 -24.90 19.61
CA ALA A 89 -1.42 -24.91 20.98
C ALA A 89 -2.93 -25.20 21.07
N GLY A 90 -3.55 -25.72 19.99
CA GLY A 90 -4.99 -25.99 19.96
C GLY A 90 -5.46 -26.95 21.06
N GLU A 91 -4.66 -27.96 21.41
CA GLU A 91 -4.97 -28.88 22.51
C GLU A 91 -4.99 -28.15 23.86
N TRP A 92 -3.97 -27.32 24.13
CA TRP A 92 -3.94 -26.47 25.32
C TRP A 92 -5.12 -25.50 25.37
N VAL A 93 -5.52 -24.90 24.24
CA VAL A 93 -6.70 -24.03 24.17
C VAL A 93 -7.97 -24.81 24.53
N ALA A 94 -8.17 -26.00 23.95
CA ALA A 94 -9.33 -26.84 24.23
C ALA A 94 -9.41 -27.24 25.71
N ASP A 95 -8.27 -27.61 26.32
CA ASP A 95 -8.17 -27.94 27.73
C ASP A 95 -8.57 -26.77 28.64
N ASN A 96 -8.13 -25.54 28.31
CA ASN A 96 -8.49 -24.35 29.09
C ASN A 96 -9.96 -23.93 28.91
N LEU A 97 -10.58 -24.29 27.78
CA LEU A 97 -12.01 -24.05 27.54
C LEU A 97 -12.90 -25.17 28.11
N GLY A 98 -12.32 -26.30 28.53
CA GLY A 98 -13.06 -27.47 28.99
C GLY A 98 -13.82 -28.19 27.86
N GLU A 99 -13.36 -28.03 26.61
CA GLU A 99 -13.97 -28.58 25.41
C GLU A 99 -13.14 -29.74 24.82
N PRO A 100 -13.76 -30.72 24.15
CA PRO A 100 -13.02 -31.79 23.50
C PRO A 100 -12.17 -31.25 22.34
N TYR A 101 -10.88 -31.60 22.32
CA TYR A 101 -9.97 -31.18 21.27
C TYR A 101 -10.39 -31.73 19.89
N ALA A 102 -10.59 -30.82 18.93
CA ALA A 102 -10.95 -31.13 17.55
C ALA A 102 -9.89 -30.58 16.56
N PRO A 103 -8.91 -31.39 16.12
CA PRO A 103 -7.73 -30.91 15.39
C PRO A 103 -8.04 -30.25 14.04
N HIS A 104 -9.10 -30.68 13.35
CA HIS A 104 -9.49 -30.13 12.05
C HIS A 104 -9.96 -28.65 12.15
N PRO A 105 -10.95 -28.31 13.01
CA PRO A 105 -11.33 -26.92 13.26
C PRO A 105 -10.18 -26.01 13.66
N PHE A 106 -9.30 -26.46 14.55
CA PHE A 106 -8.11 -25.67 14.95
C PHE A 106 -7.17 -25.43 13.77
N ARG A 107 -6.93 -26.45 12.93
CA ARG A 107 -6.05 -26.32 11.78
C ARG A 107 -6.63 -25.40 10.71
N GLU A 108 -7.88 -25.60 10.34
CA GLU A 108 -8.57 -24.82 9.32
C GLU A 108 -8.76 -23.37 9.77
N GLY A 109 -9.21 -23.17 11.00
CA GLY A 109 -9.31 -21.86 11.64
C GLY A 109 -7.94 -21.18 11.72
N GLY A 110 -6.89 -21.91 12.09
CA GLY A 110 -5.52 -21.38 12.15
C GLY A 110 -5.02 -20.84 10.81
N LEU A 111 -5.20 -21.62 9.73
CA LEU A 111 -4.86 -21.21 8.38
C LEU A 111 -5.70 -20.02 7.89
N ALA A 112 -6.99 -20.02 8.20
CA ALA A 112 -7.88 -18.91 7.88
C ALA A 112 -7.43 -17.61 8.56
N MET A 113 -7.11 -17.65 9.86
CA MET A 113 -6.62 -16.48 10.59
C MET A 113 -5.30 -15.94 10.01
N ILE A 114 -4.36 -16.82 9.65
CA ILE A 114 -3.12 -16.39 8.98
C ILE A 114 -3.42 -15.70 7.64
N ALA A 115 -4.32 -16.26 6.83
CA ALA A 115 -4.70 -15.68 5.54
C ALA A 115 -5.34 -14.29 5.72
N ILE A 116 -6.20 -14.11 6.72
CA ILE A 116 -6.78 -12.79 7.04
C ILE A 116 -5.69 -11.84 7.55
N GLY A 117 -4.70 -12.33 8.32
CA GLY A 117 -3.52 -11.55 8.71
C GLY A 117 -2.73 -11.02 7.52
N VAL A 118 -2.60 -11.80 6.44
CA VAL A 118 -1.99 -11.35 5.18
C VAL A 118 -2.82 -10.24 4.52
N CYS A 119 -4.15 -10.35 4.53
CA CYS A 119 -5.05 -9.29 4.05
C CYS A 119 -4.91 -7.99 4.86
N ALA A 120 -4.72 -8.08 6.18
CA ALA A 120 -4.41 -6.92 7.03
C ALA A 120 -3.07 -6.30 6.62
N ALA A 121 -2.02 -7.11 6.48
CA ALA A 121 -0.69 -6.65 6.06
C ALA A 121 -0.68 -5.98 4.67
N ALA A 122 -1.49 -6.46 3.73
CA ALA A 122 -1.62 -5.83 2.41
C ALA A 122 -2.06 -4.36 2.50
N GLY A 123 -3.00 -4.05 3.41
CA GLY A 123 -3.45 -2.68 3.68
C GLY A 123 -2.37 -1.80 4.33
N ALA A 124 -1.41 -2.40 5.03
CA ALA A 124 -0.26 -1.71 5.59
C ALA A 124 0.81 -1.35 4.54
N VAL A 125 0.92 -2.16 3.48
CA VAL A 125 1.92 -1.99 2.41
C VAL A 125 1.47 -0.96 1.38
N SER A 126 0.21 -1.01 0.97
CA SER A 126 -0.28 -0.18 -0.13
C SER A 126 -1.74 0.21 0.08
N ARG A 127 -2.00 1.50 -0.11
CA ARG A 127 -3.29 2.12 0.15
C ARG A 127 -4.38 1.59 -0.77
N ARG A 128 -4.08 1.19 -2.00
CA ARG A 128 -5.06 0.55 -2.90
C ARG A 128 -5.69 -0.71 -2.31
N TRP A 129 -4.97 -1.41 -1.44
CA TRP A 129 -5.45 -2.61 -0.74
C TRP A 129 -6.18 -2.31 0.57
N SER A 130 -6.08 -1.08 1.08
CA SER A 130 -6.67 -0.72 2.38
C SER A 130 -8.17 -0.97 2.48
N THR A 131 -8.93 -0.81 1.38
CA THR A 131 -10.37 -1.08 1.39
C THR A 131 -10.68 -2.56 1.45
N ALA A 132 -9.99 -3.39 0.66
CA ALA A 132 -10.12 -4.84 0.76
C ALA A 132 -9.73 -5.31 2.16
N SER A 133 -8.62 -4.79 2.69
CA SER A 133 -8.15 -5.05 4.04
C SER A 133 -9.22 -4.75 5.10
N VAL A 134 -9.83 -3.57 5.08
CA VAL A 134 -10.91 -3.19 6.01
C VAL A 134 -12.14 -4.10 5.84
N LEU A 135 -12.61 -4.32 4.61
CA LEU A 135 -13.82 -5.12 4.37
C LEU A 135 -13.65 -6.58 4.78
N THR A 136 -12.46 -7.14 4.63
CA THR A 136 -12.15 -8.52 5.01
C THR A 136 -11.86 -8.65 6.51
N CYS A 137 -11.09 -7.73 7.09
CA CYS A 137 -10.56 -7.88 8.44
C CYS A 137 -11.49 -7.31 9.51
N THR A 138 -12.09 -6.14 9.29
CA THR A 138 -12.87 -5.44 10.33
C THR A 138 -14.10 -6.24 10.80
N PRO A 139 -14.94 -6.82 9.92
CA PRO A 139 -16.10 -7.59 10.39
C PRO A 139 -15.70 -8.79 11.24
N LEU A 140 -14.67 -9.53 10.82
CA LEU A 140 -14.15 -10.67 11.57
C LEU A 140 -13.57 -10.23 12.91
N ALA A 141 -12.72 -9.20 12.92
CA ALA A 141 -12.11 -8.66 14.14
C ALA A 141 -13.16 -8.20 15.15
N ILE A 142 -14.21 -7.51 14.71
CA ILE A 142 -15.32 -7.10 15.57
C ILE A 142 -16.06 -8.32 16.11
N GLY A 143 -16.32 -9.33 15.27
CA GLY A 143 -16.94 -10.59 15.70
C GLY A 143 -16.13 -11.29 16.79
N LEU A 144 -14.81 -11.38 16.62
CA LEU A 144 -13.90 -11.94 17.62
C LEU A 144 -13.92 -11.09 18.91
N GLY A 145 -13.84 -9.77 18.81
CA GLY A 145 -13.95 -8.88 19.96
C GLY A 145 -15.26 -9.05 20.75
N LEU A 146 -16.40 -9.19 20.06
CA LEU A 146 -17.68 -9.50 20.69
C LEU A 146 -17.67 -10.87 21.36
N HIS A 147 -17.04 -11.87 20.74
CA HIS A 147 -16.87 -13.20 21.33
C HIS A 147 -16.00 -13.17 22.59
N GLY A 148 -14.93 -12.38 22.61
CA GLY A 148 -14.07 -12.21 23.79
C GLY A 148 -14.82 -11.72 25.04
N PHE A 149 -15.89 -10.95 24.89
CA PHE A 149 -16.74 -10.59 26.04
C PHE A 149 -17.49 -11.78 26.65
N THR A 150 -17.76 -12.82 25.86
CA THR A 150 -18.41 -14.05 26.34
C THR A 150 -17.46 -15.00 27.05
N GLU A 151 -16.15 -14.85 26.84
CA GLU A 151 -15.10 -15.67 27.46
C GLU A 151 -14.59 -15.09 28.79
N VAL A 152 -15.10 -13.93 29.24
CA VAL A 152 -14.66 -13.29 30.49
C VAL A 152 -14.92 -14.23 31.67
N GLY A 153 -13.84 -14.61 32.36
CA GLY A 153 -13.89 -15.54 33.49
C GLY A 153 -13.70 -17.02 33.11
N VAL A 154 -13.58 -17.33 31.82
CA VAL A 154 -13.28 -18.68 31.32
C VAL A 154 -11.81 -18.78 30.92
N PHE A 155 -11.36 -17.93 29.99
CA PHE A 155 -10.03 -18.04 29.41
C PHE A 155 -9.39 -16.66 29.19
N ALA A 156 -8.60 -16.20 30.17
CA ALA A 156 -8.06 -14.84 30.19
C ALA A 156 -7.18 -14.50 28.97
N ALA A 157 -6.43 -15.48 28.44
CA ALA A 157 -5.60 -15.27 27.26
C ALA A 157 -6.45 -15.07 25.98
N GLY A 158 -7.51 -15.87 25.81
CA GLY A 158 -8.48 -15.72 24.70
C GLY A 158 -9.17 -14.36 24.75
N VAL A 159 -9.70 -13.99 25.92
CA VAL A 159 -10.32 -12.67 26.17
C VAL A 159 -9.38 -11.54 25.75
N ALA A 160 -8.14 -11.56 26.25
CA ALA A 160 -7.18 -10.50 25.95
C ALA A 160 -6.87 -10.39 24.45
N LEU A 161 -6.71 -11.53 23.76
CA LEU A 161 -6.46 -11.59 22.33
C LEU A 161 -7.66 -11.05 21.54
N HIS A 162 -8.85 -11.58 21.79
CA HIS A 162 -10.08 -11.21 21.08
C HIS A 162 -10.47 -9.74 21.28
N LEU A 163 -10.38 -9.20 22.50
CA LEU A 163 -10.62 -7.78 22.74
C LEU A 163 -9.59 -6.89 22.03
N THR A 164 -8.34 -7.35 21.93
CA THR A 164 -7.29 -6.66 21.18
C THR A 164 -7.60 -6.64 19.69
N GLU A 165 -7.99 -7.78 19.12
CA GLU A 165 -8.41 -7.91 17.72
C GLU A 165 -9.60 -6.99 17.41
N GLY A 166 -10.66 -7.01 18.23
CA GLY A 166 -11.82 -6.15 18.07
C GLY A 166 -11.48 -4.67 18.10
N THR A 167 -10.63 -4.26 19.06
CA THR A 167 -10.16 -2.88 19.18
C THR A 167 -9.37 -2.45 17.94
N LEU A 168 -8.43 -3.29 17.49
CA LEU A 168 -7.65 -3.03 16.28
C LEU A 168 -8.52 -3.02 15.02
N GLY A 169 -9.55 -3.86 14.93
CA GLY A 169 -10.52 -3.86 13.83
C GLY A 169 -11.31 -2.57 13.71
N ILE A 170 -11.75 -2.01 14.84
CA ILE A 170 -12.42 -0.70 14.91
C ILE A 170 -11.44 0.41 14.50
N LEU A 171 -10.23 0.41 15.10
CA LEU A 171 -9.20 1.39 14.77
C LEU A 171 -8.83 1.34 13.28
N LEU A 172 -8.78 0.16 12.67
CA LEU A 172 -8.45 0.00 11.25
C LEU A 172 -9.47 0.74 10.38
N ALA A 173 -10.76 0.55 10.65
CA ALA A 173 -11.84 1.23 9.94
C ALA A 173 -11.82 2.75 10.16
N VAL A 174 -11.57 3.19 11.40
CA VAL A 174 -11.48 4.63 11.74
C VAL A 174 -10.29 5.27 11.03
N CYS A 175 -9.09 4.69 11.14
CA CYS A 175 -7.89 5.20 10.49
C CYS A 175 -8.05 5.24 8.96
N TRP A 176 -8.66 4.21 8.37
CA TRP A 176 -8.95 4.18 6.94
C TRP A 176 -9.92 5.28 6.52
N TRP A 177 -10.97 5.50 7.31
CA TRP A 177 -11.96 6.55 7.06
C TRP A 177 -11.32 7.95 7.10
N LEU A 178 -10.53 8.24 8.15
CA LEU A 178 -9.82 9.50 8.30
C LEU A 178 -8.84 9.73 7.15
N ASP A 179 -8.06 8.69 6.81
CA ASP A 179 -7.08 8.72 5.73
C ASP A 179 -7.72 8.98 4.34
N ARG A 180 -8.97 8.55 4.13
CA ARG A 180 -9.76 8.91 2.94
C ARG A 180 -10.30 10.33 2.99
N ARG A 181 -10.81 10.76 4.14
CA ARG A 181 -11.39 12.09 4.34
C ARG A 181 -10.34 13.19 4.12
N ASP A 182 -9.16 13.04 4.70
CA ASP A 182 -8.08 14.04 4.61
C ASP A 182 -7.64 14.24 3.16
N ARG A 183 -7.61 13.17 2.36
CA ARG A 183 -7.32 13.29 0.92
C ARG A 183 -8.44 13.93 0.13
N ALA A 184 -9.69 13.63 0.47
CA ALA A 184 -10.82 14.27 -0.19
C ALA A 184 -10.82 15.79 0.06
N ALA A 185 -10.39 16.22 1.26
CA ALA A 185 -10.17 17.63 1.58
C ALA A 185 -9.01 18.23 0.79
N ALA A 186 -7.82 17.60 0.81
CA ALA A 186 -6.65 18.10 0.08
C ALA A 186 -6.90 18.20 -1.44
N ARG A 187 -7.66 17.27 -2.04
CA ARG A 187 -8.04 17.34 -3.46
C ARG A 187 -9.01 18.48 -3.79
N ARG A 188 -9.80 18.95 -2.82
CA ARG A 188 -10.71 20.09 -3.00
C ARG A 188 -9.93 21.40 -2.98
N GLU A 189 -8.96 21.55 -2.07
CA GLU A 189 -8.11 22.74 -1.96
C GLU A 189 -7.28 23.00 -3.23
N VAL A 190 -6.83 21.94 -3.93
CA VAL A 190 -6.08 22.08 -5.19
C VAL A 190 -6.98 22.51 -6.37
N ARG A 191 -8.31 22.40 -6.25
CA ARG A 191 -9.27 22.73 -7.33
C ARG A 191 -9.88 24.13 -7.21
N THR A 192 -9.70 24.80 -6.07
CA THR A 192 -10.14 26.18 -5.81
C THR A 192 -9.00 27.15 -6.04
#